data_AF-A0AAW2A0R5-F1
#
_entry.id   AF-A0AAW2A0R5-F1
#
_cell.length_a   1.000
_cell.length_b   1.000
_cell.length_c   1.000
_cell.angle_alpha   90.00
_cell.angle_beta   90.00
_cell.angle_gamma   90.00
#
_symmetry.space_group_name_H-M   'P 1'
#
loop_
_entity.id
_entity.type
_entity.pdbx_description
1 polymer ?
#
loop_
_entity_poly.entity_id
_entity_poly.type
_entity_poly.pdbx_seq_one_letter_code
_entity_poly.pdbx_strand_id
1 'polypeptide(L)'
;MACDDHMNSCVKLLLLMLVLCAARASADRTKTLDFDVKPGGVVQTFSAKLKKYKCTFTYASQGGTNEQWQMSVGLSDDEQMFSCSVWRPQGKSYLFFTQFKAEIKGAKIEYATAYSQTAVGGQRDVALKEEEYIVSESAVTHRDGKFRSELSKLTVIGRTRHDEL
;
A
#
# COMPACT_ATOMS: atom_id res chain seq x y z
N MET A 1 9.06 54.38 -10.97
CA MET A 1 9.48 53.07 -11.52
C MET A 1 10.21 52.18 -10.49
N ALA A 2 10.08 52.43 -9.18
CA ALA A 2 10.70 51.60 -8.13
C ALA A 2 9.69 50.76 -7.32
N CYS A 3 8.38 50.93 -7.56
CA CYS A 3 7.33 50.21 -6.83
C CYS A 3 6.94 48.87 -7.48
N ASP A 4 7.19 48.70 -8.78
CA ASP A 4 6.81 47.48 -9.53
C ASP A 4 7.74 46.29 -9.26
N ASP A 5 9.05 46.53 -9.12
CA ASP A 5 10.02 45.46 -8.88
C ASP A 5 9.91 44.85 -7.47
N HIS A 6 9.52 45.65 -6.48
CA HIS A 6 9.34 45.18 -5.11
C HIS A 6 8.06 44.32 -4.97
N MET A 7 6.99 44.72 -5.66
CA MET A 7 5.74 43.97 -5.72
C MET A 7 5.92 42.61 -6.43
N ASN A 8 6.71 42.58 -7.52
CA ASN A 8 6.97 41.35 -8.26
C ASN A 8 7.89 40.38 -7.50
N SER A 9 8.82 40.91 -6.69
CA SER A 9 9.63 40.09 -5.77
C SER A 9 8.75 39.45 -4.70
N CYS A 10 7.93 40.22 -3.99
CA CYS A 10 7.02 39.71 -2.96
C CYS A 10 6.06 38.63 -3.49
N VAL A 11 5.53 38.80 -4.71
CA VAL A 11 4.65 37.82 -5.36
C VAL A 11 5.39 36.51 -5.64
N LYS A 12 6.63 36.56 -6.17
CA LYS A 12 7.44 35.35 -6.41
C LYS A 12 7.79 34.61 -5.12
N LEU A 13 8.07 35.33 -4.05
CA LEU A 13 8.37 34.78 -2.72
C LEU A 13 7.14 34.10 -2.11
N LEU A 14 5.96 34.73 -2.24
CA LEU A 14 4.69 34.17 -1.78
C LEU A 14 4.34 32.89 -2.55
N LEU A 15 4.50 32.91 -3.88
CA LEU A 15 4.28 31.76 -4.76
C LEU A 15 5.22 30.61 -4.40
N LEU A 16 6.50 30.88 -4.14
CA LEU A 16 7.46 29.86 -3.74
C LEU A 16 7.06 29.23 -2.39
N MET A 17 6.66 30.04 -1.40
CA MET A 17 6.19 29.54 -0.11
C MET A 17 4.92 28.69 -0.22
N LEU A 18 3.97 29.10 -1.08
CA LEU A 18 2.77 28.31 -1.37
C LEU A 18 3.11 26.95 -1.98
N VAL A 19 4.04 26.90 -2.94
CA VAL A 19 4.49 25.65 -3.57
C VAL A 19 5.16 24.72 -2.55
N LEU A 20 6.01 25.27 -1.66
CA LEU A 20 6.65 24.46 -0.60
C LEU A 20 5.64 23.91 0.42
N CYS A 21 4.62 24.69 0.80
CA CYS A 21 3.57 24.23 1.70
C CYS A 21 2.74 23.09 1.09
N ALA A 22 2.37 23.21 -0.19
CA ALA A 22 1.62 22.17 -0.89
C ALA A 22 2.41 20.85 -0.99
N ALA A 23 3.71 20.92 -1.28
CA ALA A 23 4.57 19.74 -1.37
C ALA A 23 4.68 18.99 -0.02
N ARG A 24 4.78 19.72 1.10
CA ARG A 24 4.84 19.14 2.45
C ARG A 24 3.54 18.44 2.84
N ALA A 25 2.40 19.04 2.53
CA ALA A 25 1.09 18.46 2.82
C ALA A 25 0.86 17.12 2.10
N SER A 26 1.40 16.96 0.89
CA SER A 26 1.33 15.71 0.13
C SER A 26 2.21 14.60 0.73
N ALA A 27 3.42 14.94 1.17
CA ALA A 27 4.38 13.96 1.72
C ALA A 27 3.89 13.29 3.03
N ASP A 28 3.10 13.99 3.84
CA ASP A 28 2.56 13.45 5.10
C ASP A 28 1.36 12.49 4.93
N ARG A 29 0.87 12.31 3.70
CA ARG A 29 -0.35 11.52 3.40
C ARG A 29 -0.06 10.12 2.86
N THR A 30 1.17 9.83 2.44
CA THR A 30 1.55 8.52 1.92
C THR A 30 2.93 8.13 2.40
N LYS A 31 3.11 6.85 2.75
CA LYS A 31 4.40 6.29 3.16
C LYS A 31 4.65 4.97 2.44
N THR A 32 5.73 4.89 1.68
CA THR A 32 6.18 3.68 1.01
C THR A 32 7.47 3.17 1.66
N LEU A 33 7.54 1.85 1.87
CA LEU A 33 8.66 1.16 2.49
C LEU A 33 9.05 -0.06 1.65
N ASP A 34 10.35 -0.27 1.47
CA ASP A 34 10.91 -1.49 0.91
C ASP A 34 11.14 -2.54 2.01
N PHE A 35 10.92 -3.81 1.68
CA PHE A 35 11.25 -4.94 2.55
C PHE A 35 11.51 -6.20 1.74
N ASP A 36 12.24 -7.16 2.32
CA ASP A 36 12.46 -8.46 1.69
C ASP A 36 11.42 -9.48 2.15
N VAL A 37 10.76 -10.13 1.19
CA VAL A 37 10.02 -11.35 1.42
C VAL A 37 11.01 -12.51 1.46
N LYS A 38 11.11 -13.15 2.63
CA LYS A 38 12.07 -14.23 2.89
C LYS A 38 11.38 -15.59 2.79
N PRO A 39 11.84 -16.52 1.92
CA PRO A 39 11.33 -17.89 1.92
C PRO A 39 11.82 -18.67 3.15
N GLY A 40 11.31 -19.89 3.30
CA GLY A 40 11.74 -20.86 4.32
C GLY A 40 10.60 -21.48 5.12
N GLY A 41 9.34 -21.20 4.76
CA GLY A 41 8.15 -21.74 5.43
C GLY A 41 7.86 -21.16 6.80
N VAL A 42 8.69 -20.23 7.29
CA VAL A 42 8.49 -19.55 8.56
C VAL A 42 7.56 -18.36 8.36
N VAL A 43 6.61 -18.20 9.28
CA VAL A 43 5.70 -17.06 9.29
C VAL A 43 6.47 -15.78 9.61
N GLN A 44 6.37 -14.80 8.72
CA GLN A 44 6.99 -13.48 8.85
C GLN A 44 5.93 -12.39 8.82
N THR A 45 6.28 -11.24 9.39
CA THR A 45 5.39 -10.08 9.47
C THR A 45 6.13 -8.79 9.13
N PHE A 46 5.52 -7.97 8.28
CA PHE A 46 5.96 -6.60 8.01
C PHE A 46 4.80 -5.62 8.29
N SER A 47 5.11 -4.39 8.69
CA SER A 47 4.08 -3.40 9.00
C SER A 47 4.48 -1.98 8.60
N ALA A 48 3.51 -1.23 8.09
CA ALA A 48 3.61 0.20 7.89
C ALA A 48 2.52 0.92 8.69
N LYS A 49 2.88 2.09 9.23
CA LYS A 49 1.99 2.94 10.03
C LYS A 49 1.99 4.35 9.46
N LEU A 50 0.80 4.95 9.38
CA LEU A 50 0.57 6.33 9.00
C LEU A 50 -0.49 6.93 9.95
N LYS A 51 -0.11 7.95 10.74
CA LYS A 51 -0.94 8.49 11.83
C LYS A 51 -1.46 7.37 12.75
N LYS A 52 -2.79 7.27 12.94
CA LYS A 52 -3.47 6.22 13.73
C LYS A 52 -3.68 4.90 12.95
N TYR A 53 -3.45 4.91 11.64
CA TYR A 53 -3.70 3.77 10.77
C TYR A 53 -2.46 2.89 10.65
N LYS A 54 -2.69 1.57 10.58
CA LYS A 54 -1.61 0.59 10.43
C LYS A 54 -2.03 -0.47 9.43
N CYS A 55 -1.12 -0.87 8.56
CA CYS A 55 -1.24 -2.07 7.75
C CYS A 55 -0.18 -3.08 8.20
N THR A 56 -0.58 -4.33 8.38
CA THR A 56 0.28 -5.45 8.78
C THR A 56 0.14 -6.54 7.73
N PHE A 57 1.23 -6.94 7.09
CA PHE A 57 1.28 -8.05 6.15
C PHE A 57 2.01 -9.22 6.79
N THR A 58 1.31 -10.33 6.94
CA THR A 58 1.81 -11.60 7.48
C THR A 58 1.81 -12.64 6.38
N TYR A 59 2.91 -13.36 6.21
CA TYR A 59 3.05 -14.34 5.14
C TYR A 59 3.95 -15.51 5.56
N ALA A 60 3.85 -16.62 4.85
CA ALA A 60 4.89 -17.64 4.83
C ALA A 60 5.03 -18.18 3.40
N SER A 61 6.26 -18.32 2.93
CA SER A 61 6.55 -18.74 1.56
C SER A 61 7.74 -19.70 1.48
N GLN A 62 7.80 -20.42 0.37
CA GLN A 62 8.90 -21.28 -0.04
C GLN A 62 9.54 -20.69 -1.31
N GLY A 63 10.83 -20.96 -1.52
CA GLY A 63 11.57 -20.46 -2.68
C GLY A 63 13.08 -20.51 -2.48
N GLY A 64 13.83 -20.18 -3.53
CA GLY A 64 15.29 -20.25 -3.53
C GLY A 64 16.01 -18.99 -3.06
N THR A 65 15.38 -17.82 -3.19
CA THR A 65 16.00 -16.51 -2.88
C THR A 65 15.00 -15.57 -2.24
N ASN A 66 15.50 -14.57 -1.51
CA ASN A 66 14.67 -13.45 -1.07
C ASN A 66 14.17 -12.65 -2.28
N GLU A 67 13.04 -11.99 -2.10
CA GLU A 67 12.50 -11.06 -3.07
C GLU A 67 12.28 -9.68 -2.45
N GLN A 68 12.72 -8.61 -3.13
CA GLN A 68 12.43 -7.24 -2.71
C GLN A 68 10.99 -6.86 -3.06
N TRP A 69 10.26 -6.39 -2.06
CA TRP A 69 8.86 -5.97 -2.12
C TRP A 69 8.68 -4.57 -1.55
N GLN A 70 7.53 -3.97 -1.86
CA GLN A 70 7.13 -2.66 -1.38
C GLN A 70 5.80 -2.73 -0.65
N MET A 71 5.67 -1.93 0.39
CA MET A 71 4.41 -1.64 1.06
C MET A 71 4.19 -0.13 1.08
N SER A 72 3.04 0.32 0.59
CA SER A 72 2.62 1.71 0.67
C SER A 72 1.32 1.82 1.45
N VAL A 73 1.28 2.76 2.37
CA VAL A 73 0.08 3.15 3.11
C VAL A 73 -0.22 4.62 2.85
N GLY A 74 -1.48 4.96 2.66
CA GLY A 74 -1.88 6.33 2.35
C GLY A 74 -3.27 6.70 2.84
N LEU A 75 -3.53 7.99 2.88
CA LEU A 75 -4.86 8.57 3.11
C LEU A 75 -5.33 9.31 1.86
N SER A 76 -6.63 9.25 1.57
CA SER A 76 -7.26 10.13 0.58
C SER A 76 -7.20 11.59 1.02
N ASP A 77 -7.49 12.51 0.09
CA ASP A 77 -7.35 13.94 0.37
C ASP A 77 -8.28 14.47 1.46
N ASP A 78 -9.45 13.85 1.59
CA ASP A 78 -10.48 14.08 2.61
C ASP A 78 -10.28 13.22 3.87
N GLU A 79 -9.21 12.41 3.92
CA GLU A 79 -8.89 11.43 4.96
C GLU A 79 -10.00 10.41 5.27
N GLN A 80 -10.99 10.25 4.38
CA GLN A 80 -12.10 9.30 4.52
C GLN A 80 -11.70 7.86 4.15
N MET A 81 -10.60 7.69 3.40
CA MET A 81 -10.14 6.40 2.93
C MET A 81 -8.67 6.17 3.29
N PHE A 82 -8.40 5.01 3.88
CA PHE A 82 -7.06 4.49 4.12
C PHE A 82 -6.74 3.42 3.09
N SER A 83 -5.62 3.56 2.39
CA SER A 83 -5.12 2.58 1.44
C SER A 83 -3.90 1.85 2.01
N CYS A 84 -3.82 0.55 1.76
CA CYS A 84 -2.63 -0.25 1.95
C CYS A 84 -2.40 -1.09 0.70
N SER A 85 -1.23 -0.97 0.08
CA SER A 85 -0.80 -1.82 -1.02
C SER A 85 0.51 -2.50 -0.67
N VAL A 86 0.61 -3.80 -0.96
CA VAL A 86 1.82 -4.60 -0.84
C VAL A 86 2.07 -5.26 -2.18
N TRP A 87 3.24 -5.08 -2.79
CA TRP A 87 3.50 -5.60 -4.13
C TRP A 87 4.98 -5.88 -4.40
N ARG A 88 5.21 -6.71 -5.41
CA ARG A 88 6.51 -6.94 -6.03
C ARG A 88 6.73 -5.89 -7.12
N PRO A 89 7.73 -4.99 -7.04
CA PRO A 89 7.99 -4.00 -8.09
C PRO A 89 8.29 -4.60 -9.47
N GLN A 90 8.87 -5.80 -9.51
CA GLN A 90 9.15 -6.55 -10.74
C GLN A 90 7.90 -7.24 -11.33
N GLY A 91 6.76 -7.14 -10.65
CA GLY A 91 5.43 -7.52 -11.11
C GLY A 91 5.04 -8.98 -10.99
N LYS A 92 5.98 -9.92 -11.07
CA LYS A 92 5.73 -11.34 -10.78
C LYS A 92 6.64 -11.82 -9.64
N SER A 93 6.05 -12.44 -8.63
CA SER A 93 6.79 -13.20 -7.63
C SER A 93 7.02 -14.64 -8.09
N TYR A 94 8.20 -15.17 -7.79
CA TYR A 94 8.56 -16.57 -8.00
C TYR A 94 8.52 -17.38 -6.69
N LEU A 95 8.13 -16.73 -5.58
CA LEU A 95 7.93 -17.42 -4.31
C LEU A 95 6.59 -18.16 -4.30
N PHE A 96 6.61 -19.34 -3.70
CA PHE A 96 5.41 -20.13 -3.45
C PHE A 96 4.84 -19.74 -2.08
N PHE A 97 3.77 -18.94 -2.07
CA PHE A 97 3.14 -18.50 -0.83
C PHE A 97 2.23 -19.59 -0.26
N THR A 98 2.59 -20.14 0.89
CA THR A 98 1.74 -21.09 1.62
C THR A 98 0.60 -20.40 2.35
N GLN A 99 0.81 -19.16 2.81
CA GLN A 99 -0.21 -18.34 3.45
C GLN A 99 0.10 -16.85 3.29
N PHE A 100 -0.96 -16.04 3.23
CA PHE A 100 -0.87 -14.59 3.38
C PHE A 100 -2.07 -14.03 4.16
N LYS A 101 -1.83 -12.92 4.85
CA LYS A 101 -2.84 -12.11 5.53
C LYS A 101 -2.40 -10.65 5.55
N ALA A 102 -3.25 -9.75 5.09
CA ALA A 102 -3.09 -8.31 5.33
C ALA A 102 -4.16 -7.83 6.30
N GLU A 103 -3.77 -7.09 7.33
CA GLU A 103 -4.65 -6.54 8.35
C GLU A 103 -4.48 -5.04 8.44
N ILE A 104 -5.60 -4.31 8.40
CA ILE A 104 -5.63 -2.87 8.62
C ILE A 104 -6.19 -2.55 10.02
N LYS A 105 -5.65 -1.51 10.66
CA LYS A 105 -6.16 -0.93 11.90
C LYS A 105 -6.52 0.53 11.67
N GLY A 106 -7.60 0.99 12.32
CA GLY A 106 -8.10 2.35 12.24
C GLY A 106 -9.11 2.61 11.11
N ALA A 107 -9.36 1.63 10.24
CA ALA A 107 -10.33 1.70 9.15
C ALA A 107 -11.04 0.35 8.97
N LYS A 108 -12.22 0.36 8.33
CA LYS A 108 -12.98 -0.84 7.97
C LYS A 108 -12.84 -1.10 6.47
N ILE A 109 -12.46 -2.31 6.08
CA ILE A 109 -12.26 -2.67 4.67
C ILE A 109 -13.56 -2.46 3.89
N GLU A 110 -13.46 -1.72 2.78
CA GLU A 110 -14.53 -1.60 1.78
C GLU A 110 -14.22 -2.39 0.51
N TYR A 111 -12.94 -2.43 0.15
CA TYR A 111 -12.49 -3.03 -1.08
C TYR A 111 -11.13 -3.67 -0.90
N ALA A 112 -10.94 -4.84 -1.49
CA ALA A 112 -9.65 -5.50 -1.54
C ALA A 112 -9.50 -6.27 -2.85
N THR A 113 -8.29 -6.24 -3.41
CA THR A 113 -7.92 -7.02 -4.58
C THR A 113 -6.54 -7.62 -4.43
N ALA A 114 -6.37 -8.81 -4.97
CA ALA A 114 -5.10 -9.50 -5.03
C ALA A 114 -4.81 -9.95 -6.47
N TYR A 115 -3.52 -9.97 -6.83
CA TYR A 115 -3.05 -10.35 -8.16
C TYR A 115 -1.89 -11.33 -8.04
N SER A 116 -1.90 -12.36 -8.89
CA SER A 116 -0.80 -13.33 -9.01
C SER A 116 0.32 -12.78 -9.89
N GLN A 117 -0.01 -11.81 -10.74
CA GLN A 117 0.91 -11.11 -11.62
C GLN A 117 0.41 -9.70 -11.89
N THR A 118 1.31 -8.72 -11.98
CA THR A 118 0.97 -7.34 -12.39
C THR A 118 1.60 -6.95 -13.73
N ALA A 119 1.03 -5.93 -14.37
CA ALA A 119 1.41 -5.40 -15.67
C ALA A 119 2.72 -4.59 -15.64
N VAL A 120 3.83 -5.24 -15.33
CA VAL A 120 5.19 -4.68 -15.42
C VAL A 120 5.94 -5.37 -16.56
N GLY A 121 6.69 -4.61 -17.35
CA GLY A 121 7.55 -5.16 -18.41
C GLY A 121 6.79 -5.87 -19.55
N GLY A 122 5.61 -5.36 -19.93
CA GLY A 122 4.78 -5.92 -21.01
C GLY A 122 3.88 -7.09 -20.60
N GLN A 123 3.86 -7.45 -19.32
CA GLN A 123 2.91 -8.42 -18.75
C GLN A 123 1.51 -7.81 -18.61
N ARG A 124 0.50 -8.68 -18.42
CA ARG A 124 -0.86 -8.28 -18.04
C ARG A 124 -1.11 -8.58 -16.58
N ASP A 125 -2.02 -7.81 -15.97
CA ASP A 125 -2.54 -8.11 -14.63
C ASP A 125 -3.33 -9.42 -14.67
N VAL A 126 -3.09 -10.28 -13.68
CA VAL A 126 -3.87 -11.50 -13.44
C VAL A 126 -4.37 -11.44 -12.01
N ALA A 127 -5.66 -11.13 -11.87
CA ALA A 127 -6.33 -11.10 -10.57
C ALA A 127 -6.46 -12.52 -10.00
N LEU A 128 -6.30 -12.65 -8.67
CA LEU A 128 -6.71 -13.85 -7.97
C LEU A 128 -8.23 -13.97 -8.06
N LYS A 129 -8.71 -15.21 -8.12
CA LYS A 129 -10.15 -15.45 -8.09
C LYS A 129 -10.69 -15.19 -6.69
N GLU A 130 -11.97 -14.84 -6.59
CA GLU A 130 -12.62 -14.53 -5.32
C GLU A 130 -12.59 -15.72 -4.34
N GLU A 131 -12.60 -16.96 -4.84
CA GLU A 131 -12.49 -18.14 -3.99
C GLU A 131 -11.11 -18.35 -3.36
N GLU A 132 -10.06 -17.67 -3.84
CA GLU A 132 -8.69 -17.85 -3.35
C GLU A 132 -8.39 -17.09 -2.06
N TYR A 133 -9.27 -16.16 -1.66
CA TYR A 133 -9.08 -15.37 -0.45
C TYR A 133 -10.43 -15.02 0.20
N ILE A 134 -10.34 -14.46 1.41
CA ILE A 134 -11.49 -14.06 2.22
C ILE A 134 -11.23 -12.63 2.68
N VAL A 135 -12.23 -11.78 2.48
CA VAL A 135 -12.22 -10.39 2.97
C VAL A 135 -13.14 -10.31 4.19
N SER A 136 -12.59 -9.85 5.31
CA SER A 136 -13.31 -9.57 6.55
C SER A 136 -13.33 -8.05 6.80
N GLU A 137 -13.90 -7.60 7.92
CA GLU A 137 -13.99 -6.18 8.23
C GLU A 137 -12.63 -5.46 8.34
N SER A 138 -11.57 -6.18 8.70
CA SER A 138 -10.23 -5.60 8.95
C SER A 138 -9.09 -6.40 8.36
N ALA A 139 -9.35 -7.58 7.77
CA ALA A 139 -8.31 -8.44 7.22
C ALA A 139 -8.69 -9.08 5.89
N VAL A 140 -7.68 -9.24 5.02
CA VAL A 140 -7.73 -10.07 3.81
C VAL A 140 -6.80 -11.25 4.02
N THR A 141 -7.31 -12.47 3.96
CA THR A 141 -6.52 -13.69 4.16
C THR A 141 -6.70 -14.63 2.99
N HIS A 142 -5.66 -15.38 2.64
CA HIS A 142 -5.80 -16.50 1.72
C HIS A 142 -6.84 -17.52 2.22
N ARG A 143 -7.40 -18.30 1.30
CA ARG A 143 -8.28 -19.43 1.60
C ARG A 143 -7.52 -20.75 1.40
N ASP A 144 -7.40 -21.51 2.48
CA ASP A 144 -6.74 -22.81 2.50
C ASP A 144 -7.32 -23.75 1.44
N GLY A 145 -6.43 -24.41 0.70
CA GLY A 145 -6.79 -25.35 -0.36
C GLY A 145 -7.40 -24.74 -1.63
N LYS A 146 -7.63 -23.42 -1.68
CA LYS A 146 -8.10 -22.72 -2.89
C LYS A 146 -7.04 -21.78 -3.46
N PHE A 147 -6.28 -21.12 -2.59
CA PHE A 147 -5.21 -20.22 -3.00
C PHE A 147 -4.11 -20.97 -3.75
N ARG A 148 -3.80 -20.53 -4.98
CA ARG A 148 -2.83 -21.18 -5.87
C ARG A 148 -1.36 -20.85 -5.55
N SER A 149 -1.11 -20.26 -4.39
CA SER A 149 0.25 -19.94 -3.90
C SER A 149 1.00 -18.87 -4.69
N GLU A 150 0.31 -18.17 -5.61
CA GLU A 150 0.87 -17.08 -6.41
C GLU A 150 0.33 -15.74 -5.92
N LEU A 151 1.20 -14.88 -5.39
CA LEU A 151 0.86 -13.51 -4.98
C LEU A 151 1.95 -12.55 -5.45
N SER A 152 1.55 -11.47 -6.11
CA SER A 152 2.44 -10.40 -6.57
C SER A 152 1.99 -9.01 -6.16
N LYS A 153 0.69 -8.83 -5.89
CA LYS A 153 0.14 -7.57 -5.36
C LYS A 153 -1.11 -7.84 -4.54
N LEU A 154 -1.26 -7.09 -3.46
CA LEU A 154 -2.45 -7.02 -2.62
C LEU A 154 -2.74 -5.56 -2.32
N THR A 155 -3.93 -5.09 -2.68
CA THR A 155 -4.42 -3.75 -2.38
C THR A 155 -5.64 -3.86 -1.48
N VAL A 156 -5.63 -3.12 -0.37
CA VAL A 156 -6.70 -3.04 0.62
C VAL A 156 -7.06 -1.57 0.79
N ILE A 157 -8.34 -1.26 0.64
CA ILE A 157 -8.90 0.07 0.84
C ILE A 157 -9.94 -0.03 1.93
N GLY A 158 -9.77 0.77 2.99
CA GLY A 158 -10.72 0.83 4.09
C GLY A 158 -11.25 2.24 4.33
N ARG A 159 -12.52 2.35 4.66
CA ARG A 159 -13.15 3.59 5.11
C ARG A 159 -12.70 3.91 6.52
N THR A 160 -12.24 5.13 6.72
CA THR A 160 -11.92 5.65 8.04
C THR A 160 -13.24 6.00 8.74
N ARG A 161 -13.37 5.68 10.02
CA ARG A 161 -14.52 6.19 10.79
C ARG A 161 -14.16 7.61 11.23
N HIS A 162 -14.93 8.60 10.80
CA HIS A 162 -15.04 9.86 11.52
C HIS A 162 -15.85 9.53 12.78
N ASP A 163 -15.16 9.25 13.89
CA ASP A 163 -15.81 9.34 15.19
C ASP A 163 -15.95 10.84 15.48
N GLU A 164 -17.10 11.42 15.12
CA GLU A 164 -17.53 12.69 15.69
C GLU A 164 -17.95 12.40 17.14
N LEU A 165 -17.00 12.61 18.06
CA LEU A 165 -17.23 12.61 19.51
C LEU A 165 -17.11 14.03 20.04
#